data_AF-A0A351R4J3-F1
#
_entry.id   AF-A0A351R4J3-F1
#
_cell.length_a   1.000
_cell.length_b   1.000
_cell.length_c   1.000
_cell.angle_alpha   90.00
_cell.angle_beta   90.00
_cell.angle_gamma   90.00
#
_symmetry.space_group_name_H-M   'P 1'
#
loop_
_entity.id
_entity.type
_entity.pdbx_description
1 polymer ?
#
loop_
_entity_poly.entity_id
_entity_poly.type
_entity_poly.pdbx_seq_one_letter_code
_entity_poly.pdbx_strand_id
1 'polypeptide(L)'
;MGTYAKLPETSAKKRGWKKKSKVLNLICRLDNYKESVCLFLKNLCVPLDNNQVERDLRMVKVKTKVSGCFRRKKGAQEYLTIMSYIGSARKHGINAFTAIREALNGTPDIIFN
;
A
#
# COMPACT_ATOMS: atom_id res chain seq x y z
N MET A 1 -42.24 36.46 -50.79
CA MET A 1 -41.53 36.44 -49.50
C MET A 1 -41.37 34.99 -49.06
N GLY A 2 -40.24 34.36 -49.37
CA GLY A 2 -39.97 32.97 -48.98
C GLY A 2 -39.54 32.90 -47.52
N THR A 3 -40.21 32.07 -46.73
CA THR A 3 -39.92 31.84 -45.31
C THR A 3 -38.73 30.88 -45.19
N TYR A 4 -37.60 31.37 -44.69
CA TYR A 4 -36.45 30.50 -44.39
C TYR A 4 -36.77 29.64 -43.16
N ALA A 5 -36.74 28.31 -43.32
CA ALA A 5 -36.87 27.35 -42.23
C ALA A 5 -35.68 27.47 -41.26
N LYS A 6 -35.98 27.62 -39.97
CA LYS A 6 -35.00 27.73 -38.89
C LYS A 6 -34.19 26.42 -38.81
N LEU A 7 -32.87 26.50 -38.98
CA LEU A 7 -31.97 25.35 -38.82
C LEU A 7 -32.04 24.84 -37.36
N PRO A 8 -31.99 23.51 -37.13
CA PRO A 8 -32.10 22.94 -35.79
C PRO A 8 -30.93 23.38 -34.91
N GLU A 9 -31.24 23.93 -33.74
CA GLU A 9 -30.23 24.27 -32.73
C GLU A 9 -29.61 22.97 -32.19
N THR A 10 -28.37 22.68 -32.58
CA THR A 10 -27.61 21.58 -31.99
C THR A 10 -27.27 21.94 -30.55
N SER A 11 -27.90 21.28 -29.58
CA SER A 11 -27.50 21.38 -28.17
C SER A 11 -26.05 20.93 -28.03
N ALA A 12 -25.17 21.88 -27.69
CA ALA A 12 -23.76 21.59 -27.47
C ALA A 12 -23.65 20.61 -26.29
N LYS A 13 -23.44 19.32 -26.58
CA LYS A 13 -23.21 18.30 -25.55
C LYS A 13 -22.00 18.75 -24.72
N LYS A 14 -22.21 19.02 -23.42
CA LYS A 14 -21.12 19.34 -22.48
C LYS A 14 -20.12 18.20 -22.49
N ARG A 15 -18.94 18.45 -23.07
CA ARG A 15 -17.86 17.48 -23.13
C ARG A 15 -17.44 17.14 -21.69
N GLY A 16 -17.43 15.86 -21.34
CA GLY A 16 -16.98 15.40 -20.03
C GLY A 16 -15.53 15.82 -19.74
N TRP A 17 -15.13 15.78 -18.47
CA TRP A 17 -13.79 16.15 -18.05
C TRP A 17 -12.74 15.34 -18.83
N LYS A 18 -11.75 16.03 -19.42
CA LYS A 18 -10.62 15.37 -20.08
C LYS A 18 -9.85 14.51 -19.07
N LYS A 19 -9.68 13.23 -19.36
CA LYS A 19 -8.89 12.31 -18.52
C LYS A 19 -7.47 12.86 -18.35
N LYS A 20 -7.01 12.97 -17.10
CA LYS A 20 -5.64 13.37 -16.76
C LYS A 20 -4.63 12.30 -17.23
N SER A 21 -3.44 12.73 -17.66
CA SER A 21 -2.34 11.82 -18.01
C SER A 21 -1.79 11.11 -16.76
N LYS A 22 -1.04 10.00 -16.94
CA LYS A 22 -0.40 9.29 -15.82
C LYS A 22 0.52 10.20 -15.01
N VAL A 23 1.33 11.02 -15.71
CA VAL A 23 2.25 11.99 -15.10
C VAL A 23 1.48 13.04 -14.30
N LEU A 24 0.41 13.61 -14.87
CA LEU A 24 -0.39 14.61 -14.17
C LEU A 24 -1.09 14.04 -12.93
N ASN A 25 -1.56 12.79 -12.99
CA ASN A 25 -2.11 12.11 -11.82
C ASN A 25 -1.07 11.88 -10.73
N LEU A 26 0.17 11.53 -11.11
CA LEU A 26 1.26 11.38 -10.14
C LEU A 26 1.59 12.72 -9.49
N ILE A 27 1.75 13.80 -10.27
CA ILE A 27 2.04 15.14 -9.73
C ILE A 27 0.93 15.60 -8.79
N CYS A 28 -0.35 15.47 -9.18
CA CYS A 28 -1.47 15.81 -8.29
C CYS A 28 -1.45 15.00 -6.99
N ARG A 29 -1.07 13.71 -7.03
CA ARG A 29 -0.93 12.91 -5.81
C ARG A 29 0.23 13.40 -4.95
N LEU A 30 1.39 13.69 -5.53
CA LEU A 30 2.54 14.21 -4.79
C LEU A 30 2.23 15.57 -4.15
N ASP A 31 1.47 16.42 -4.83
CA ASP A 31 1.01 17.70 -4.29
C ASP A 31 0.05 17.50 -3.11
N ASN A 32 -0.97 16.66 -3.27
CA ASN A 32 -1.93 16.33 -2.21
C ASN A 32 -1.27 15.72 -0.96
N TYR A 33 -0.18 14.96 -1.12
CA TYR A 33 0.54 14.30 -0.03
C TYR A 33 1.92 14.93 0.25
N LYS A 34 2.14 16.17 -0.18
CA LYS A 34 3.45 16.84 -0.11
C LYS A 34 4.05 16.81 1.29
N GLU A 35 3.23 17.06 2.31
CA GLU A 35 3.69 17.06 3.70
C GLU A 35 4.19 15.68 4.16
N SER A 36 3.46 14.62 3.81
CA SER A 36 3.84 13.24 4.14
C SER A 36 5.07 12.79 3.36
N VAL A 37 5.13 13.11 2.05
CA VAL A 37 6.26 12.74 1.18
C VAL A 37 7.53 13.45 1.62
N CYS A 38 7.46 14.72 2.01
CA CYS A 38 8.60 15.52 2.43
C CYS A 38 8.89 15.44 3.95
N LEU A 39 8.24 14.53 4.68
CA LEU A 39 8.37 14.45 6.14
C LEU A 39 9.81 14.16 6.58
N PHE A 40 10.56 13.39 5.80
CA PHE A 40 11.97 13.08 6.06
C PHE A 40 12.88 14.34 6.12
N LEU A 41 12.47 15.45 5.50
CA LEU A 41 13.20 16.72 5.57
C LEU A 41 13.04 17.41 6.93
N LYS A 42 11.92 17.15 7.62
CA LYS A 42 11.59 17.77 8.92
C LYS A 42 11.88 16.84 10.09
N ASN A 43 11.76 15.53 9.89
CA ASN A 43 11.97 14.51 10.90
C ASN A 43 12.99 13.48 10.41
N LEU A 44 14.20 13.55 10.97
CA LEU A 44 15.31 12.66 10.61
C LEU A 44 15.09 11.20 11.05
N CYS A 45 14.13 10.92 11.94
CA CYS A 45 13.75 9.55 12.29
C CYS A 45 12.94 8.86 11.18
N VAL A 46 12.41 9.61 10.21
CA VAL A 46 11.70 9.06 9.06
C VAL A 46 12.69 8.86 7.91
N PRO A 47 12.93 7.60 7.47
CA PRO A 47 13.81 7.36 6.33
C PRO A 47 13.24 7.96 5.05
N LEU A 48 14.12 8.36 4.13
CA LEU A 48 13.74 8.84 2.80
C LEU A 48 13.05 7.74 1.97
N ASP A 49 13.46 6.49 2.18
CA ASP A 49 12.99 5.35 1.39
C ASP A 49 11.78 4.65 2.02
N ASN A 50 11.07 3.91 1.18
CA ASN A 50 9.94 3.07 1.59
C ASN A 50 10.34 1.57 1.67
N ASN A 51 11.64 1.27 1.73
CA ASN A 51 12.14 -0.10 1.58
C ASN A 51 11.60 -1.01 2.68
N GLN A 52 11.43 -0.48 3.90
CA GLN A 52 10.94 -1.26 5.02
C GLN A 52 9.49 -1.71 4.82
N VAL A 53 8.60 -0.81 4.40
CA VAL A 53 7.19 -1.13 4.13
C VAL A 53 7.08 -2.10 2.96
N GLU A 54 7.89 -1.92 1.91
CA GLU A 54 7.92 -2.83 0.77
C GLU A 54 8.34 -4.24 1.16
N ARG A 55 9.38 -4.39 2.00
CA ARG A 55 9.80 -5.70 2.51
C ARG A 55 8.68 -6.37 3.32
N ASP A 56 8.00 -5.61 4.17
CA ASP A 56 6.93 -6.13 5.02
C ASP A 56 5.72 -6.58 4.15
N LEU A 57 5.36 -5.82 3.11
CA LEU A 57 4.30 -6.19 2.15
C LEU A 57 4.70 -7.33 1.19
N ARG A 58 5.99 -7.48 0.90
CA ARG A 58 6.49 -8.50 -0.03
C ARG A 58 6.14 -9.91 0.43
N MET A 59 6.11 -10.17 1.73
CA MET A 59 5.75 -11.48 2.28
C MET A 59 4.34 -11.91 1.86
N VAL A 60 3.37 -10.99 1.93
CA VAL A 60 1.99 -11.22 1.48
C VAL A 60 1.97 -11.55 -0.01
N LYS A 61 2.68 -10.77 -0.82
CA LYS A 61 2.72 -10.98 -2.28
C LYS A 61 3.40 -12.30 -2.65
N VAL A 62 4.47 -12.66 -1.96
CA VAL A 62 5.18 -13.95 -2.14
C VAL A 62 4.27 -15.12 -1.78
N LYS A 63 3.53 -15.04 -0.67
CA LYS A 63 2.55 -16.07 -0.29
C LYS A 63 1.49 -16.27 -1.37
N THR A 64 0.93 -15.18 -1.91
CA THR A 64 -0.04 -15.28 -3.01
C THR A 64 0.57 -15.85 -4.28
N LYS A 65 1.81 -15.48 -4.61
CA LYS A 65 2.51 -15.99 -5.80
C LYS A 65 2.83 -17.49 -5.70
N VAL A 66 3.32 -17.95 -4.55
CA VAL A 66 3.84 -19.31 -4.38
C VAL A 66 2.75 -20.30 -3.97
N SER A 67 1.85 -19.91 -3.07
CA SER A 67 0.82 -20.81 -2.53
C SER A 67 -0.61 -20.45 -2.95
N GLY A 68 -0.78 -19.45 -3.81
CA GLY A 68 -2.10 -18.97 -4.21
C GLY A 68 -2.80 -18.11 -3.14
N CYS A 69 -4.08 -17.83 -3.39
CA CYS A 69 -4.94 -17.00 -2.55
C CYS A 69 -5.36 -17.70 -1.24
N PHE A 70 -5.66 -16.91 -0.20
CA PHE A 70 -6.31 -17.43 1.01
C PHE A 70 -7.78 -17.77 0.74
N ARG A 71 -8.21 -18.96 1.15
CA ARG A 71 -9.62 -19.39 0.98
C ARG A 71 -10.59 -18.66 1.91
N ARG A 72 -10.12 -18.15 3.05
CA ARG A 72 -10.91 -17.46 4.08
C ARG A 72 -10.11 -16.30 4.69
N LYS A 73 -10.81 -15.25 5.11
CA LYS A 73 -10.21 -14.08 5.80
C LYS A 73 -9.45 -14.49 7.07
N LYS A 74 -9.97 -15.47 7.83
CA LYS A 74 -9.32 -16.00 9.04
C LYS A 74 -7.88 -16.49 8.78
N GLY A 75 -7.67 -17.29 7.73
CA GLY A 75 -6.33 -17.78 7.39
C GLY A 75 -5.38 -16.67 6.92
N ALA A 76 -5.90 -15.62 6.28
CA ALA A 76 -5.11 -14.43 5.97
C ALA A 76 -4.68 -13.69 7.24
N GLN A 77 -5.58 -13.55 8.22
CA GLN A 77 -5.28 -12.92 9.50
C GLN A 77 -4.24 -13.71 10.30
N GLU A 78 -4.40 -15.02 10.43
CA GLU A 78 -3.44 -15.90 11.10
C GLU A 78 -2.04 -15.79 10.47
N TYR A 79 -1.99 -15.80 9.13
CA TYR A 79 -0.73 -15.60 8.40
C TYR A 79 -0.09 -14.24 8.70
N LEU A 80 -0.89 -13.16 8.69
CA LEU A 80 -0.39 -11.82 8.99
C LEU A 80 0.13 -11.71 10.44
N THR A 81 -0.54 -12.35 11.40
CA THR A 81 -0.08 -12.40 12.81
C THR A 81 1.27 -13.10 12.94
N ILE A 82 1.46 -14.23 12.26
CA ILE A 82 2.74 -14.95 12.29
C ILE A 82 3.84 -14.11 11.63
N MET A 83 3.54 -13.51 10.48
CA MET A 83 4.52 -12.71 9.74
C MET A 83 4.87 -11.41 10.45
N SER A 84 3.93 -10.76 11.15
CA SER A 84 4.22 -9.59 11.97
C SER A 84 5.15 -9.94 13.13
N TYR A 85 4.90 -11.07 13.81
CA TYR A 85 5.76 -11.57 14.88
C TYR A 85 7.20 -11.84 14.38
N ILE A 86 7.36 -12.54 13.25
CA ILE A 86 8.68 -12.80 12.65
C ILE A 86 9.36 -11.49 12.19
N GLY A 87 8.59 -10.57 11.62
CA GLY A 87 9.10 -9.26 11.20
C GLY A 87 9.63 -8.44 12.38
N SER A 88 8.92 -8.45 13.51
CA SER A 88 9.38 -7.84 14.75
C SER A 88 10.64 -8.52 15.28
N ALA A 89 10.65 -9.85 15.40
CA ALA A 89 11.85 -10.60 15.82
C ALA A 89 13.10 -10.20 15.03
N ARG A 90 12.96 -10.10 13.70
CA ARG A 90 14.07 -9.72 12.81
C ARG A 90 14.54 -8.29 13.03
N LYS A 91 13.65 -7.35 13.38
CA LYS A 91 14.03 -5.97 13.74
C LYS A 91 14.84 -5.92 15.04
N HIS A 92 14.59 -6.83 15.96
CA HIS A 92 15.36 -7.02 17.20
C HIS A 92 16.58 -7.95 17.02
N GLY A 93 16.95 -8.33 15.79
CA GLY A 93 18.13 -9.16 15.52
C GLY A 93 17.95 -10.66 15.84
N ILE A 94 16.72 -11.08 16.14
CA ILE A 94 16.41 -12.47 16.50
C ILE A 94 16.06 -13.26 15.24
N ASN A 95 16.62 -14.48 15.14
CA ASN A 95 16.32 -15.40 14.06
C ASN A 95 14.85 -15.89 14.15
N ALA A 96 14.17 -15.96 13.00
CA ALA A 96 12.79 -16.45 12.92
C ALA A 96 12.58 -17.83 13.56
N PHE A 97 13.52 -18.77 13.40
CA PHE A 97 13.43 -20.09 14.01
C PHE A 97 13.46 -20.02 15.53
N THR A 98 14.41 -19.25 16.09
CA THR A 98 14.50 -19.01 17.53
C THR A 98 13.23 -18.35 18.06
N ALA A 99 12.75 -17.31 17.37
CA ALA A 99 11.53 -16.60 17.73
C ALA A 99 10.31 -17.53 17.83
N ILE A 100 10.14 -18.41 16.84
CA ILE A 100 9.03 -19.36 16.80
C ILE A 100 9.20 -20.44 17.87
N ARG A 101 10.41 -20.96 18.06
CA ARG A 101 10.70 -21.99 19.06
C ARG A 101 10.38 -21.50 20.48
N GLU A 102 10.87 -20.32 20.84
CA GLU A 102 10.62 -19.74 22.17
C GLU A 102 9.13 -19.38 22.36
N ALA A 103 8.47 -18.86 21.33
CA ALA A 103 7.01 -18.64 21.38
C ALA A 103 6.24 -19.92 21.69
N LEU A 104 6.63 -21.06 21.11
CA LEU A 104 6.01 -22.37 21.39
C LEU A 104 6.40 -22.93 22.76
N ASN A 105 7.56 -22.59 23.29
CA ASN A 105 8.01 -22.94 24.63
C ASN A 105 7.39 -22.08 25.75
N GLY A 106 6.52 -21.12 25.40
CA GLY A 106 5.84 -20.24 26.36
C GLY A 106 6.56 -18.93 26.64
N THR A 107 7.60 -18.60 25.88
CA THR A 107 8.37 -17.35 26.00
C THR A 107 8.26 -16.52 24.71
N PRO A 108 7.06 -16.04 24.32
CA PRO A 108 6.88 -15.25 23.10
C PRO A 108 7.50 -13.84 23.20
N ASP A 109 7.70 -13.32 24.41
CA ASP A 109 8.13 -11.93 24.62
C ASP A 109 9.63 -11.72 24.36
N ILE A 110 10.37 -12.77 24.00
CA ILE A 110 11.80 -12.67 23.68
C ILE A 110 12.08 -11.68 22.55
N ILE A 111 11.08 -11.35 21.73
CA ILE A 111 11.22 -10.38 20.64
C ILE A 111 11.07 -8.92 21.08
N PHE A 112 10.73 -8.66 22.34
CA PHE A 112 10.49 -7.33 22.90
C PHE A 112 11.52 -6.90 23.97
N ASN A 113 12.41 -7.82 24.37
CA ASN A 113 13.55 -7.54 25.24
C ASN A 113 14.72 -6.93 24.46
#